data_AF-A0A968IK71-F1
#
_entry.id   AF-A0A968IK71-F1
#
_cell.length_a   1.000
_cell.length_b   1.000
_cell.length_c   1.000
_cell.angle_alpha   90.00
_cell.angle_beta   90.00
_cell.angle_gamma   90.00
#
_symmetry.space_group_name_H-M   'P 1'
#
loop_
_entity.id
_entity.type
_entity.pdbx_description
1 polymer ?
#
loop_
_entity_poly.entity_id
_entity_poly.type
_entity_poly.pdbx_seq_one_letter_code
_entity_poly.pdbx_strand_id
1 'polypeptide(L)'
;MNYITEKQTKSSKPPFKILPAIIIGLALIVGGATVYKFRQASVSQPEPVTQTMPAIKTVTALGRLEPSGEIIEISASSASEGNRLEELLVQRGDRIKTGDVIAVLDSRDRCKQL
;
A
#
# COMPACT_ATOMS: atom_id res chain seq x y z
N MET A 1 -34.89 -73.33 -37.27
CA MET A 1 -34.45 -72.32 -36.29
C MET A 1 -34.62 -70.93 -36.87
N ASN A 2 -35.23 -70.05 -36.07
CA ASN A 2 -35.11 -68.58 -36.06
C ASN A 2 -36.28 -67.74 -36.59
N TYR A 3 -36.90 -67.10 -35.60
CA TYR A 3 -37.92 -66.08 -35.64
C TYR A 3 -37.32 -64.76 -36.10
N ILE A 4 -38.06 -64.00 -36.91
CA ILE A 4 -37.86 -62.57 -37.04
C ILE A 4 -39.22 -61.90 -36.84
N THR A 5 -39.35 -61.25 -35.69
CA THR A 5 -40.45 -60.37 -35.32
C THR A 5 -40.21 -58.97 -35.89
N GLU A 6 -41.28 -58.43 -36.47
CA GLU A 6 -41.67 -57.04 -36.75
C GLU A 6 -40.73 -55.87 -36.43
N LYS A 7 -40.82 -54.81 -37.25
CA LYS A 7 -41.51 -53.55 -36.87
C LYS A 7 -42.08 -52.85 -38.11
N GLN A 8 -43.41 -52.87 -38.24
CA GLN A 8 -44.15 -51.97 -39.12
C GLN A 8 -43.99 -50.53 -38.62
N THR A 9 -43.29 -49.69 -39.36
CA THR A 9 -43.23 -48.26 -39.08
C THR A 9 -44.54 -47.63 -39.54
N LYS A 10 -45.49 -47.51 -38.62
CA LYS A 10 -46.74 -46.76 -38.82
C LYS A 10 -46.40 -45.28 -39.04
N SER A 11 -46.22 -44.88 -40.29
CA SER A 11 -46.16 -43.49 -40.73
C SER A 11 -47.55 -42.86 -40.59
N SER A 12 -47.90 -42.43 -39.37
CA SER A 12 -49.11 -41.64 -39.13
C SER A 12 -48.88 -40.20 -39.58
N LYS A 13 -49.35 -39.87 -40.78
CA LYS A 13 -49.55 -38.47 -41.20
C LYS A 13 -50.48 -37.82 -40.15
N PRO A 14 -50.11 -36.69 -39.53
CA PRO A 14 -51.01 -36.03 -38.60
C PRO A 14 -52.25 -35.59 -39.39
N PRO A 15 -53.47 -35.82 -38.87
CA PRO A 15 -54.66 -35.36 -39.57
C PRO A 15 -54.56 -33.84 -39.74
N PHE A 16 -54.80 -33.34 -40.96
CA PHE A 16 -54.61 -31.93 -41.36
C PHE A 16 -55.30 -30.91 -40.43
N LYS A 17 -56.23 -31.34 -39.57
CA LYS A 17 -56.86 -30.54 -38.50
C LYS A 17 -55.91 -30.15 -37.36
N ILE A 18 -54.80 -30.86 -37.15
CA ILE A 18 -53.82 -30.61 -36.06
C ILE A 18 -52.62 -29.78 -36.54
N LEU A 19 -52.42 -29.65 -37.85
CA LEU A 19 -51.38 -28.81 -38.45
C LEU A 19 -51.38 -27.35 -37.93
N PRO A 20 -52.53 -26.64 -37.83
CA PRO A 20 -52.52 -25.26 -37.32
C PRO A 20 -52.11 -25.19 -35.85
N ALA A 21 -52.51 -26.17 -35.02
CA ALA A 21 -52.15 -26.21 -33.61
C ALA A 21 -50.65 -26.41 -33.41
N ILE A 22 -50.00 -27.23 -34.25
CA ILE A 22 -48.54 -27.45 -34.22
C ILE A 22 -47.78 -26.18 -34.62
N ILE A 23 -48.24 -25.47 -35.66
CA ILE A 23 -47.62 -24.22 -36.12
C ILE A 23 -47.71 -23.14 -35.03
N ILE A 24 -48.87 -23.00 -34.37
CA ILE A 24 -49.06 -22.06 -33.27
C ILE A 24 -48.14 -22.43 -32.09
N GLY A 25 -48.05 -23.72 -31.73
CA GLY A 25 -47.16 -24.19 -30.67
C GLY A 25 -45.68 -23.87 -30.96
N LEU A 26 -45.22 -24.12 -32.17
CA LEU A 26 -43.85 -23.78 -32.60
C LEU A 26 -43.59 -22.27 -32.58
N ALA A 27 -44.53 -21.46 -33.06
CA ALA A 27 -44.42 -20.01 -33.05
C ALA A 27 -44.31 -19.45 -31.62
N LEU A 28 -45.09 -20.00 -30.67
CA LEU A 28 -45.02 -19.60 -29.26
C LEU A 28 -43.70 -19.99 -28.60
N ILE A 29 -43.15 -21.16 -28.90
CA ILE A 29 -41.85 -21.61 -28.37
C ILE A 29 -40.73 -20.71 -28.88
N VAL A 30 -40.71 -20.43 -30.18
CA VAL A 30 -39.69 -19.56 -30.80
C VAL A 30 -39.83 -18.13 -30.28
N GLY A 31 -41.05 -17.57 -30.26
CA GLY A 31 -41.32 -16.24 -29.74
C GLY A 31 -40.92 -16.10 -28.27
N GLY A 32 -41.30 -17.06 -27.42
CA GLY A 32 -40.96 -17.09 -26.00
C GLY A 32 -39.45 -17.18 -25.75
N ALA A 33 -38.75 -18.05 -26.48
CA ALA A 33 -37.29 -18.17 -26.38
C ALA A 33 -36.56 -16.88 -26.78
N THR A 34 -37.05 -16.21 -27.83
CA THR A 34 -36.48 -14.95 -28.33
C THR A 34 -36.65 -13.84 -27.30
N VAL A 35 -37.86 -13.69 -26.73
CA VAL A 35 -38.13 -12.69 -25.67
C VAL A 35 -37.30 -12.97 -24.42
N TYR A 36 -37.19 -14.24 -24.01
CA TYR A 36 -36.39 -14.61 -22.83
C TYR A 36 -34.91 -14.23 -22.99
N LYS A 37 -34.32 -14.54 -24.16
CA LYS A 37 -32.93 -14.18 -24.46
C LYS A 37 -32.72 -12.67 -24.53
N PHE A 38 -33.68 -11.94 -25.10
CA PHE A 38 -33.61 -10.48 -25.17
C PHE A 38 -33.67 -9.83 -23.78
N ARG A 39 -34.56 -10.32 -22.90
CA ARG A 39 -34.63 -9.84 -21.51
C ARG A 39 -33.35 -10.14 -20.73
N GLN A 40 -32.74 -11.31 -20.95
CA GLN A 40 -31.50 -11.69 -20.29
C GLN A 40 -30.31 -10.83 -20.75
N ALA A 41 -30.27 -10.44 -22.02
CA ALA A 41 -29.27 -9.52 -22.56
C ALA A 41 -29.45 -8.07 -22.05
N SER A 42 -30.65 -7.68 -21.63
CA SER A 42 -30.93 -6.36 -21.05
C SER A 42 -30.75 -6.28 -19.53
N VAL A 43 -30.44 -7.39 -18.85
CA VAL A 43 -30.05 -7.33 -17.44
C VAL A 43 -28.67 -6.67 -17.38
N SER A 44 -28.68 -5.36 -17.12
CA SER A 44 -27.45 -4.60 -16.90
C SER A 44 -26.75 -5.18 -15.69
N GLN A 45 -25.64 -5.85 -15.93
CA GLN A 45 -24.76 -6.32 -14.87
C GLN A 45 -24.15 -5.08 -14.19
N PRO A 46 -24.28 -4.93 -12.86
CA PRO A 46 -23.71 -3.78 -12.18
C PRO A 46 -22.20 -3.77 -12.44
N GLU A 47 -21.70 -2.66 -12.97
CA GLU A 47 -20.26 -2.50 -13.21
C GLU A 47 -19.51 -2.61 -11.88
N PRO A 48 -18.36 -3.31 -11.86
CA PRO A 48 -17.55 -3.40 -10.66
C PRO A 48 -17.07 -2.01 -10.28
N VAL A 49 -17.53 -1.52 -9.13
CA VAL A 49 -17.13 -0.21 -8.59
C VAL A 49 -15.64 -0.28 -8.26
N THR A 50 -14.81 0.30 -9.14
CA THR A 50 -13.37 0.36 -8.92
C THR A 50 -13.11 1.39 -7.83
N GLN A 51 -12.83 0.91 -6.62
CA GLN A 51 -12.44 1.77 -5.50
C GLN A 51 -11.10 2.41 -5.83
N THR A 52 -11.14 3.68 -6.21
CA THR A 52 -9.92 4.45 -6.49
C THR A 52 -9.36 4.91 -5.15
N MET A 53 -8.29 4.25 -4.67
CA MET A 53 -7.60 4.72 -3.48
C MET A 53 -6.96 6.09 -3.78
N PRO A 54 -7.12 7.08 -2.89
CA PRO A 54 -6.50 8.38 -3.08
C PRO A 54 -4.97 8.22 -3.11
N ALA A 55 -4.33 8.80 -4.13
CA ALA A 55 -2.88 8.80 -4.26
C ALA A 55 -2.24 9.51 -3.05
N ILE A 56 -1.28 8.84 -2.40
CA ILE A 56 -0.52 9.41 -1.29
C ILE A 56 0.38 10.52 -1.85
N LYS A 57 0.06 11.78 -1.53
CA LYS A 57 0.79 12.96 -2.04
C LYS A 57 1.95 13.39 -1.15
N THR A 58 1.91 13.05 0.13
CA THR A 58 2.87 13.55 1.12
C THR A 58 3.17 12.47 2.15
N VAL A 59 4.45 12.20 2.35
CA VAL A 59 4.93 11.38 3.46
C VAL A 59 5.49 12.33 4.50
N THR A 60 4.92 12.31 5.70
CA THR A 60 5.40 13.11 6.83
C THR A 60 6.21 12.21 7.75
N ALA A 61 7.43 12.63 8.08
CA ALA A 61 8.25 12.00 9.10
C ALA A 61 8.80 13.08 10.04
N LEU A 62 8.79 12.81 11.35
CA LEU A 62 9.48 13.65 12.31
C LEU A 62 10.97 13.25 12.32
N GLY A 63 11.84 14.22 12.12
CA GLY A 63 13.29 14.03 12.20
C GLY A 63 13.91 14.97 13.23
N ARG A 64 15.13 14.67 13.65
CA ARG A 64 15.96 15.57 14.45
C ARG A 64 17.17 15.97 13.61
N LEU A 65 17.57 17.24 13.72
CA LEU A 65 18.83 17.71 13.14
C LEU A 65 19.96 17.46 14.12
N GLU A 66 21.06 16.91 13.63
CA GLU A 66 22.29 16.71 14.38
C GLU A 66 23.47 17.32 13.61
N PRO A 67 24.55 17.69 14.31
CA PRO A 67 25.78 18.11 13.65
C PRO A 67 26.27 17.04 12.68
N SER A 68 26.81 17.44 11.52
CA SER A 68 27.44 16.49 10.60
C SER A 68 28.76 15.92 11.14
N GLY A 69 29.31 16.55 12.18
CA GLY A 69 30.54 16.16 12.85
C GLY A 69 30.31 15.68 14.29
N GLU A 70 31.41 15.54 15.02
CA GLU A 70 31.40 15.06 16.40
C GLU A 70 31.13 16.20 17.40
N ILE A 71 30.52 15.83 18.53
CA ILE A 71 30.37 16.70 19.70
C ILE A 71 31.46 16.30 20.69
N ILE A 72 32.41 17.20 20.95
CA ILE A 72 33.51 16.98 21.88
C ILE A 72 33.21 17.71 23.19
N GLU A 73 33.04 16.97 24.27
CA GLU A 73 32.91 17.53 25.62
C GLU A 73 34.29 17.68 26.26
N ILE A 74 34.67 18.92 26.55
CA ILE A 74 35.96 19.24 27.15
C ILE A 74 35.79 19.36 28.65
N SER A 75 36.58 18.61 29.41
CA SER A 75 36.61 18.67 30.86
C SER A 75 38.04 18.84 31.36
N ALA A 76 38.20 19.45 32.54
CA ALA A 76 39.49 19.58 33.20
C ALA A 76 39.81 18.32 34.02
N SER A 77 41.08 17.88 34.01
CA SER A 77 41.55 16.72 34.78
C SER A 77 41.26 16.92 36.28
N SER A 78 40.37 16.12 36.86
CA SER A 78 39.95 16.23 38.26
C SER A 78 41.13 16.10 39.22
N ALA A 79 41.66 17.23 39.71
CA ALA A 79 42.52 17.21 40.89
C ALA A 79 41.65 16.96 42.13
N SER A 80 42.18 16.26 43.14
CA SER A 80 41.45 15.97 44.40
C SER A 80 40.87 17.20 45.11
N GLU A 81 41.40 18.39 44.83
CA GLU A 81 41.02 19.68 45.43
C GLU A 81 39.96 20.45 44.61
N GLY A 82 39.46 19.87 43.50
CA GLY A 82 38.56 20.56 42.57
C GLY A 82 39.28 21.50 41.61
N ASN A 83 38.64 21.77 40.47
CA ASN A 83 39.17 22.65 39.43
C ASN A 83 38.27 23.87 39.27
N ARG A 84 38.79 25.07 39.59
CA ARG A 84 38.09 26.33 39.35
C ARG A 84 38.61 26.98 38.07
N LEU A 85 37.69 27.53 37.27
CA LEU A 85 38.05 28.39 36.14
C LEU A 85 38.54 29.73 36.69
N GLU A 86 39.78 30.07 36.36
CA GLU A 86 40.35 31.39 36.64
C GLU A 86 40.01 32.36 35.50
N GLU A 87 40.13 31.89 34.25
CA GLU A 87 39.83 32.69 33.06
C GLU A 87 39.20 31.83 31.95
N LEU A 88 38.21 32.38 31.25
CA LEU A 88 37.60 31.79 30.06
C LEU A 88 37.93 32.67 28.86
N LEU A 89 38.64 32.12 27.87
CA LEU A 89 39.20 32.86 26.74
C LEU A 89 38.34 32.78 25.47
N VAL A 90 37.21 32.08 25.54
CA VAL A 90 36.31 31.86 24.40
C VAL A 90 34.87 32.18 24.75
N GLN A 91 34.10 32.50 23.72
CA GLN A 91 32.68 32.77 23.80
C GLN A 91 31.87 31.80 22.95
N ARG A 92 30.56 31.75 23.21
CA ARG A 92 29.65 30.90 22.45
C ARG A 92 29.62 31.36 20.99
N GLY A 93 29.89 30.42 20.09
CA GLY A 93 29.88 30.66 18.63
C GLY A 93 31.25 30.94 18.04
N ASP A 94 32.28 31.04 18.87
CA ASP A 94 33.65 31.22 18.39
C ASP A 94 34.14 29.98 17.63
N ARG A 95 34.94 30.24 16.59
CA ARG A 95 35.62 29.18 15.83
C ARG A 95 37.03 28.99 16.37
N ILE A 96 37.32 27.79 16.85
CA ILE A 96 38.62 27.41 17.41
C ILE A 96 39.30 26.33 16.57
N LYS A 97 40.62 26.20 16.72
CA LYS A 97 41.44 25.16 16.11
C LYS A 97 42.11 24.31 17.17
N THR A 98 42.60 23.14 16.77
CA THR A 98 43.38 22.27 17.65
C THR A 98 44.61 23.00 18.16
N GLY A 99 44.80 22.98 19.48
CA GLY A 99 45.92 23.64 20.16
C GLY A 99 45.61 25.03 20.71
N ASP A 100 44.43 25.60 20.39
CA ASP A 100 44.02 26.88 20.95
C ASP A 100 43.70 26.75 22.44
N VAL A 101 44.16 27.72 23.24
CA VAL A 101 43.88 27.78 24.68
C VAL A 101 42.50 28.39 24.89
N ILE A 102 41.56 27.60 25.43
CA ILE A 102 40.17 28.03 25.62
C ILE A 102 39.86 28.53 27.03
N ALA A 103 40.62 28.09 28.03
CA ALA A 103 40.41 28.47 29.43
C ALA A 103 41.71 28.25 30.24
N VAL A 104 41.82 28.98 31.36
CA VAL A 104 42.88 28.83 32.35
C VAL A 104 42.24 28.44 33.68
N LEU A 105 42.81 27.40 34.31
CA LEU A 105 42.43 26.95 35.64
C LEU A 105 43.33 27.58 36.71
N ASP A 106 42.80 27.75 37.91
CA ASP A 106 43.53 28.21 39.09
C ASP A 106 44.70 27.28 39.46
N SER A 107 44.59 25.99 39.13
CA SER A 107 45.59 24.96 39.39
C SER A 107 46.87 25.09 38.56
N ARG A 108 46.87 25.92 37.51
CA ARG A 108 48.04 26.11 36.63
C ARG A 108 49.29 26.52 37.41
N ASP A 109 49.14 27.43 38.37
CA ASP A 109 50.28 27.96 39.11
C ASP A 109 50.77 26.97 40.17
N ARG A 110 49.87 26.16 40.75
CA ARG A 110 50.22 25.06 41.66
C ARG A 110 51.04 23.96 40.96
N CYS A 111 50.68 23.62 39.72
CA CYS A 111 51.36 22.58 38.94
C CYS A 111 52.81 22.94 38.57
N LYS A 112 53.14 24.24 38.48
CA LYS A 112 54.50 24.71 38.17
C LYS A 112 55.45 24.66 39.37
N GLN A 113 54.92 24.49 40.58
CA GLN A 113 55.67 24.53 41.82
C GLN A 113 56.20 23.15 42.25
N LEU A 114 55.76 22.08 41.58
CA LEU A 114 56.18 20.69 41.78
C LEU A 114 57.24 20.29 40.75
#